data_AF-A0A1R3RSZ9-F1
#
_entry.id   AF-A0A1R3RSZ9-F1
#
_cell.length_a   1.000
_cell.length_b   1.000
_cell.length_c   1.000
_cell.angle_alpha   90.00
_cell.angle_beta   90.00
_cell.angle_gamma   90.00
#
_symmetry.space_group_name_H-M   'P 1'
#
loop_
_entity.id
_entity.type
_entity.pdbx_description
1 polymer ?
#
loop_
_entity_poly.entity_id
_entity_poly.type
_entity_poly.pdbx_seq_one_letter_code
_entity_poly.pdbx_strand_id
1 'polypeptide(L)'
;MDRQRARELVQDISKQHGYLGEDIASQMSDEVRRHVEEAMLKRDEMIGPAVMALSKNLCNSSARFVFELLQNADDNYYSNAKSRTIAPSIPFHVYPRRIVVDCNEDGFTQENIVAICNVGKSSKTGAQGYIGEKGTGFKSVFMVAWKVHIQ
;
A
#
# COMPACT_ATOMS: atom_id res chain seq x y z
N MET A 1 3.34 1.67 17.19
CA MET A 1 4.48 2.47 16.66
C MET A 1 4.10 3.93 16.73
N ASP A 2 4.98 4.83 17.19
CA ASP A 2 4.67 6.27 17.21
C ASP A 2 4.85 6.92 15.82
N ARG A 3 4.34 8.15 15.67
CA ARG A 3 4.30 8.87 14.40
C ARG A 3 5.70 9.19 13.84
N GLN A 4 6.67 9.44 14.71
CA GLN A 4 8.01 9.79 14.27
C GLN A 4 8.73 8.56 13.71
N ARG A 5 8.67 7.44 14.43
CA ARG A 5 9.24 6.18 13.98
C ARG A 5 8.58 5.65 12.70
N ALA A 6 7.28 5.86 12.55
CA ALA A 6 6.56 5.55 11.30
C ALA A 6 7.09 6.37 10.12
N ARG A 7 7.36 7.67 10.32
CA ARG A 7 7.91 8.54 9.27
C ARG A 7 9.32 8.15 8.86
N GLU A 8 10.18 7.87 9.83
CA GLU A 8 11.55 7.42 9.59
C GLU A 8 11.55 6.11 8.79
N LEU A 9 10.72 5.15 9.17
CA LEU A 9 10.56 3.89 8.43
C LEU A 9 10.10 4.11 6.98
N VAL A 10 9.09 4.96 6.76
CA VAL A 10 8.62 5.26 5.40
C VAL A 10 9.71 5.95 4.57
N GLN A 11 10.49 6.85 5.17
CA GLN A 11 11.62 7.50 4.50
C GLN A 11 12.70 6.49 4.10
N ASP A 12 13.05 5.55 4.98
CA ASP A 12 14.05 4.52 4.70
C ASP A 12 13.60 3.57 3.59
N ILE A 13 12.35 3.12 3.62
CA ILE A 13 11.76 2.32 2.53
C ILE A 13 11.77 3.14 1.22
N SER A 14 11.37 4.41 1.26
CA SER A 14 11.35 5.26 0.07
C SER A 14 12.73 5.36 -0.58
N LYS A 15 13.80 5.53 0.22
CA LYS A 15 15.19 5.54 -0.26
C LYS A 15 15.56 4.22 -0.94
N GLN A 16 15.19 3.07 -0.34
CA GLN A 16 15.45 1.74 -0.94
C GLN A 16 14.72 1.54 -2.27
N HIS A 17 13.56 2.19 -2.46
CA HIS A 17 12.78 2.15 -3.68
C HIS A 17 13.19 3.21 -4.71
N GLY A 18 14.25 3.98 -4.45
CA GLY A 18 14.81 4.97 -5.37
C GLY A 18 14.12 6.34 -5.35
N TYR A 19 13.34 6.63 -4.30
CA TYR A 19 12.80 7.97 -4.09
C TYR A 19 13.90 8.93 -3.63
N LEU A 20 13.92 10.12 -4.22
CA LEU A 20 14.82 11.20 -3.81
C LEU A 20 14.09 12.10 -2.81
N GLY A 21 14.59 12.13 -1.58
CA GLY A 21 14.08 13.01 -0.54
C GLY A 21 14.33 14.48 -0.85
N GLU A 22 13.58 15.35 -0.17
CA GLU A 22 13.67 16.81 -0.31
C GLU A 22 15.05 17.33 0.14
N ASP A 23 15.73 16.61 1.03
CA ASP A 23 17.11 16.86 1.46
C ASP A 23 18.12 16.74 0.31
N ILE A 24 17.89 15.83 -0.63
CA ILE A 24 18.72 15.67 -1.83
C ILE A 24 18.25 16.63 -2.93
N ALA A 25 16.93 16.74 -3.13
CA ALA A 25 16.36 17.60 -4.18
C ALA A 25 16.68 19.10 -3.94
N SER A 26 16.77 19.54 -2.69
CA SER A 26 17.12 20.92 -2.34
C SER A 26 18.59 21.29 -2.58
N GLN A 27 19.47 20.30 -2.77
CA GLN A 27 20.87 20.52 -3.13
C GLN A 27 21.07 20.63 -4.64
N MET A 28 20.05 20.31 -5.43
CA MET A 28 20.08 20.43 -6.89
C MET A 28 19.72 21.85 -7.32
N SER A 29 20.32 22.32 -8.42
CA SER A 29 19.79 23.51 -9.10
C SER A 29 18.41 23.21 -9.70
N ASP A 30 17.59 24.24 -9.89
CA ASP A 30 16.24 24.09 -10.47
C ASP A 30 16.26 23.33 -11.81
N GLU A 31 17.26 23.59 -12.64
CA GLU A 31 17.42 22.92 -13.94
C GLU A 31 17.71 21.42 -13.77
N VAL A 32 18.65 21.06 -12.90
CA VAL A 32 19.01 19.65 -12.62
C VAL A 32 17.83 18.93 -11.98
N ARG A 33 17.18 19.56 -11.01
CA ARG A 33 16.01 19.02 -10.33
C ARG A 33 14.90 18.70 -11.34
N ARG A 34 14.58 19.64 -12.23
CA ARG A 34 13.55 19.43 -13.27
C ARG A 34 13.92 18.26 -14.19
N HIS A 35 15.19 18.16 -14.61
CA HIS A 35 15.63 17.08 -15.48
C HIS A 35 15.52 15.70 -14.80
N VAL A 36 15.85 15.62 -13.51
CA VAL A 36 15.70 14.41 -12.70
C VAL A 36 14.21 14.04 -12.53
N GLU A 37 13.36 15.01 -12.19
CA GLU A 37 11.91 14.78 -12.06
C GLU A 37 11.29 14.29 -13.38
N GLU A 38 11.66 14.87 -14.53
CA GLU A 38 11.21 14.44 -15.86
C GLU A 38 11.68 13.02 -16.20
N ALA A 39 12.93 12.67 -15.87
CA ALA A 39 13.46 11.33 -16.11
C ALA A 39 12.76 10.27 -15.24
N MET A 40 12.47 10.61 -13.98
CA MET A 40 11.71 9.75 -13.07
C MET A 40 10.28 9.57 -13.55
N LEU A 41 9.60 10.65 -13.98
CA LEU A 41 8.26 10.57 -14.53
C LEU A 41 8.19 9.68 -15.78
N LYS A 42 9.12 9.85 -16.73
CA LYS A 42 9.20 9.00 -17.92
C LYS A 42 9.43 7.53 -17.57
N ARG A 43 10.25 7.24 -16.57
CA ARG A 43 10.45 5.88 -16.07
C ARG A 43 9.15 5.31 -15.50
N ASP A 44 8.41 6.08 -14.71
CA ASP A 44 7.13 5.66 -14.14
C ASP A 44 6.07 5.47 -15.23
N GLU A 45 6.04 6.31 -16.26
CA GLU A 45 5.18 6.15 -17.44
C GLU A 45 5.52 4.90 -18.26
N MET A 46 6.79 4.47 -18.29
CA MET A 46 7.19 3.23 -18.96
C MET A 46 6.81 1.98 -18.15
N ILE A 47 6.95 2.03 -16.82
CA ILE A 47 6.74 0.87 -15.94
C ILE A 47 5.26 0.73 -15.51
N GLY A 48 4.59 1.86 -15.30
CA GLY A 48 3.20 1.95 -14.82
C GLY A 48 2.21 1.12 -15.66
N PRO A 49 2.22 1.23 -17.01
CA PRO A 49 1.36 0.43 -17.87
C PRO A 49 1.59 -1.07 -17.74
N ALA A 50 2.84 -1.53 -17.56
CA ALA A 50 3.14 -2.95 -17.35
C ALA A 50 2.60 -3.44 -16.01
N VAL A 51 2.76 -2.66 -14.93
CA VAL A 51 2.19 -2.97 -13.61
C VAL A 51 0.66 -3.00 -13.64
N MET A 52 0.04 -2.05 -14.35
CA MET A 52 -1.41 -1.99 -14.52
C MET A 52 -1.94 -3.14 -15.37
N ALA A 53 -1.24 -3.51 -16.45
CA ALA A 53 -1.59 -4.65 -17.30
C ALA A 53 -1.48 -5.98 -16.55
N LEU A 54 -0.42 -6.17 -15.75
CA LEU A 54 -0.30 -7.32 -14.86
C LEU A 54 -1.43 -7.36 -13.83
N SER A 55 -1.76 -6.23 -13.21
CA SER A 55 -2.83 -6.14 -12.21
C SER A 55 -4.21 -6.44 -12.79
N LYS A 56 -4.52 -5.94 -14.00
CA LYS A 56 -5.78 -6.21 -14.71
C LYS A 56 -5.90 -7.68 -15.14
N ASN A 57 -4.84 -8.27 -15.69
CA ASN A 57 -4.83 -9.68 -16.09
C ASN A 57 -4.93 -10.65 -14.89
N LEU A 58 -4.58 -10.19 -13.69
CA LEU A 58 -4.67 -10.98 -12.46
C LEU A 58 -6.01 -10.83 -11.74
N CYS A 59 -6.78 -9.77 -12.01
CA CYS A 59 -8.02 -9.45 -11.30
C CYS A 59 -9.23 -9.47 -12.24
N ASN A 60 -9.88 -10.63 -12.35
CA ASN A 60 -11.05 -10.85 -13.22
C ASN A 60 -12.33 -10.13 -12.77
N SER A 61 -12.31 -9.36 -11.68
CA SER A 61 -13.45 -8.58 -11.20
C SER A 61 -13.01 -7.38 -10.38
N SER A 62 -13.62 -6.22 -10.64
CA SER A 62 -13.43 -5.02 -9.81
C SER A 62 -13.90 -5.23 -8.38
N ALA A 63 -14.77 -6.20 -8.08
CA ALA A 63 -15.17 -6.52 -6.71
C ALA A 63 -14.05 -7.21 -5.90
N ARG A 64 -12.97 -7.65 -6.55
CA ARG A 64 -11.86 -8.35 -5.90
C ARG A 64 -11.20 -7.53 -4.80
N PHE A 65 -11.14 -6.20 -4.92
CA PHE A 65 -10.52 -5.37 -3.89
C PHE A 65 -11.21 -5.53 -2.52
N VAL A 66 -12.53 -5.76 -2.49
CA VAL A 66 -13.26 -5.97 -1.23
C VAL A 66 -12.78 -7.25 -0.55
N PHE A 67 -12.65 -8.33 -1.30
CA PHE A 67 -12.17 -9.61 -0.76
C PHE A 67 -10.71 -9.53 -0.29
N GLU A 68 -9.87 -8.75 -0.96
CA GLU A 68 -8.47 -8.54 -0.54
C GLU A 68 -8.40 -7.70 0.76
N LEU A 69 -9.28 -6.70 0.91
CA LEU A 69 -9.39 -5.93 2.16
C LEU A 69 -9.92 -6.76 3.32
N LEU A 70 -10.92 -7.60 3.09
CA LEU A 70 -11.45 -8.51 4.12
C LEU A 70 -10.39 -9.51 4.58
N GLN A 71 -9.57 -10.03 3.67
CA GLN A 71 -8.47 -10.93 4.05
C GLN A 71 -7.38 -10.21 4.84
N ASN A 72 -7.03 -8.98 4.48
CA ASN A 72 -6.12 -8.18 5.31
C ASN A 72 -6.70 -8.02 6.72
N ALA A 73 -8.01 -7.77 6.85
CA ALA A 73 -8.66 -7.69 8.15
C ALA A 73 -8.65 -9.03 8.90
N ASP A 74 -8.81 -10.18 8.23
CA ASP A 74 -8.72 -11.49 8.86
C ASP A 74 -7.29 -11.84 9.33
N ASP A 75 -6.26 -11.35 8.63
CA ASP A 75 -4.85 -11.54 9.00
C ASP A 75 -4.38 -10.62 10.15
N ASN A 76 -5.19 -9.62 10.53
CA ASN A 76 -4.81 -8.64 11.53
C ASN A 76 -4.85 -9.19 12.96
N TYR A 77 -4.09 -8.53 13.85
CA TYR A 77 -4.19 -8.77 15.29
C TYR A 77 -5.21 -7.81 15.92
N TYR A 78 -6.02 -8.34 16.84
CA TYR A 78 -7.10 -7.60 17.53
C TYR A 78 -7.02 -7.74 19.06
N SER A 79 -5.81 -7.81 19.60
CA SER A 79 -5.57 -8.01 21.04
C SER A 79 -6.15 -6.86 21.87
N ASN A 80 -6.04 -5.63 21.38
CA ASN A 80 -6.60 -4.43 22.00
C ASN A 80 -8.14 -4.47 22.03
N ALA A 81 -8.79 -4.85 20.93
CA ALA A 81 -10.24 -5.02 20.89
C ALA A 81 -10.70 -6.15 21.83
N LYS A 82 -10.02 -7.30 21.78
CA LYS A 82 -10.30 -8.47 22.65
C LYS A 82 -10.18 -8.14 24.13
N SER A 83 -9.13 -7.41 24.55
CA SER A 83 -8.95 -7.00 25.95
C SER A 83 -10.05 -6.08 26.47
N ARG A 84 -10.74 -5.38 25.57
CA ARG A 84 -11.89 -4.50 25.88
C ARG A 84 -13.24 -5.19 25.67
N THR A 85 -13.25 -6.49 25.35
CA THR A 85 -14.45 -7.26 25.01
C THR A 85 -15.22 -6.67 23.81
N ILE A 86 -14.48 -6.10 22.85
CA ILE A 86 -15.01 -5.57 21.60
C ILE A 86 -14.73 -6.58 20.49
N ALA A 87 -15.74 -6.87 19.65
CA ALA A 87 -15.59 -7.75 18.51
C ALA A 87 -14.74 -7.09 17.40
N PRO A 88 -13.87 -7.84 16.69
CA PRO A 88 -13.24 -7.36 15.47
C PRO A 88 -14.28 -6.86 14.46
N SER A 89 -13.98 -5.75 13.77
CA SER A 89 -14.90 -5.12 12.82
C SER A 89 -14.18 -4.37 11.71
N ILE A 90 -14.73 -4.46 10.50
CA ILE A 90 -14.27 -3.73 9.30
C ILE A 90 -15.44 -2.99 8.62
N PRO A 91 -15.87 -1.82 9.12
CA PRO A 91 -16.96 -1.08 8.48
C PRO A 91 -16.50 -0.43 7.15
N PHE A 92 -17.39 -0.47 6.17
CA PHE A 92 -17.23 0.23 4.89
C PHE A 92 -18.17 1.43 4.84
N HIS A 93 -17.61 2.62 4.76
CA HIS A 93 -18.34 3.87 4.60
C HIS A 93 -18.20 4.36 3.16
N VAL A 94 -19.28 4.25 2.39
CA VAL A 94 -19.31 4.63 0.98
C VAL A 94 -19.86 6.05 0.83
N TYR A 95 -19.07 6.92 0.20
CA TYR A 95 -19.43 8.29 -0.13
C TYR A 95 -19.37 8.49 -1.66
N PRO A 96 -20.01 9.53 -2.22
CA PRO A 96 -20.02 9.75 -3.67
C PRO A 96 -18.64 9.81 -4.34
N ARG A 97 -17.59 10.21 -3.61
CA ARG A 97 -16.24 10.41 -4.16
C ARG A 97 -15.12 9.67 -3.41
N ARG A 98 -15.47 8.84 -2.42
CA ARG A 98 -14.49 8.07 -1.63
C ARG A 98 -15.14 6.89 -0.92
N ILE A 99 -14.35 5.88 -0.63
CA ILE A 99 -14.70 4.80 0.29
C ILE A 99 -13.73 4.92 1.47
N VAL A 100 -14.26 4.88 2.69
CA VAL A 100 -13.47 4.80 3.92
C VAL A 100 -13.69 3.40 4.49
N VAL A 101 -12.60 2.72 4.82
CA VAL A 101 -12.59 1.39 5.40
C VAL A 101 -11.84 1.48 6.70
N ASP A 102 -12.55 1.29 7.81
CA ASP A 102 -11.93 1.32 9.13
C ASP A 102 -11.71 -0.12 9.63
N CYS A 103 -10.80 -0.28 10.57
CA CYS A 103 -10.50 -1.56 11.22
C CYS A 103 -10.10 -1.29 12.66
N ASN A 104 -10.63 -2.05 13.61
CA ASN A 104 -10.28 -1.93 15.04
C ASN A 104 -9.12 -2.86 15.45
N GLU A 105 -8.19 -3.08 14.54
CA GLU A 105 -6.97 -3.85 14.75
C GLU A 105 -5.98 -3.16 15.70
N ASP A 106 -4.90 -3.89 16.04
CA ASP A 106 -3.81 -3.40 16.89
C ASP A 106 -2.90 -2.38 16.18
N GLY A 107 -3.03 -2.26 14.85
CA GLY A 107 -2.35 -1.30 13.98
C GLY A 107 -1.15 -1.90 13.24
N PHE A 108 -0.62 -1.13 12.28
CA PHE A 108 0.47 -1.58 11.41
C PHE A 108 1.78 -1.88 12.16
N THR A 109 2.37 -3.04 11.86
CA THR A 109 3.77 -3.34 12.17
C THR A 109 4.71 -2.81 11.08
N GLN A 110 6.01 -2.83 11.38
CA GLN A 110 7.04 -2.47 10.40
C GLN A 110 6.99 -3.38 9.16
N GLU A 111 6.76 -4.67 9.37
CA GLU A 111 6.62 -5.68 8.31
C GLU A 111 5.41 -5.39 7.44
N ASN A 112 4.27 -4.96 8.03
CA ASN A 112 3.11 -4.57 7.25
C ASN A 112 3.42 -3.39 6.32
N ILE A 113 4.14 -2.36 6.81
CA ILE A 113 4.51 -1.18 6.02
C ILE A 113 5.46 -1.54 4.87
N VAL A 114 6.46 -2.39 5.14
CA VAL A 114 7.36 -2.89 4.11
C VAL A 114 6.60 -3.71 3.05
N ALA A 115 5.64 -4.54 3.48
CA ALA A 115 4.86 -5.38 2.58
C ALA A 115 3.95 -4.55 1.64
N ILE A 116 3.30 -3.49 2.13
CA ILE A 116 2.44 -2.65 1.27
C ILE A 116 3.25 -1.90 0.20
N CYS A 117 4.47 -1.47 0.52
CA CYS A 117 5.36 -0.73 -0.39
C CYS A 117 6.02 -1.62 -1.47
N ASN A 118 6.15 -2.93 -1.25
CA ASN A 118 6.78 -3.85 -2.19
C ASN A 118 5.80 -4.32 -3.30
N VAL A 119 6.21 -4.31 -4.57
CA VAL A 119 5.45 -4.91 -5.69
C VAL A 119 6.02 -6.29 -6.01
N GLY A 120 5.19 -7.33 -6.06
CA GLY A 120 5.60 -8.67 -6.52
C GLY A 120 6.48 -9.48 -5.55
N LYS A 121 6.75 -8.97 -4.35
CA LYS A 121 7.40 -9.70 -3.25
C LYS A 121 6.36 -9.89 -2.15
N SER A 122 5.81 -11.10 -2.04
CA SER A 122 4.86 -11.46 -0.98
C SER A 122 5.60 -12.03 0.22
N SER A 123 5.14 -11.72 1.43
CA SER A 123 5.54 -12.42 2.65
C SER A 123 4.86 -13.80 2.79
N LYS A 124 3.88 -14.11 1.95
CA LYS A 124 3.11 -15.37 1.94
C LYS A 124 3.58 -16.30 0.82
N THR A 125 4.83 -16.75 0.86
CA THR A 125 5.31 -17.80 -0.03
C THR A 125 4.82 -19.17 0.46
N GLY A 126 4.03 -19.89 -0.35
CA GLY A 126 3.71 -21.31 -0.11
C GLY A 126 2.29 -21.65 0.38
N ALA A 127 1.36 -20.70 0.42
CA ALA A 127 -0.03 -20.95 0.81
C ALA A 127 -0.93 -21.06 -0.43
N GLN A 128 -0.84 -22.19 -1.13
CA GLN A 128 -1.66 -22.50 -2.31
C GLN A 128 -3.15 -22.42 -1.95
N GLY A 129 -3.87 -21.43 -2.48
CA GLY A 129 -5.30 -21.21 -2.20
C GLY A 129 -5.63 -19.95 -1.40
N TYR A 130 -4.64 -19.22 -0.86
CA TYR A 130 -4.86 -17.90 -0.27
C TYR A 130 -4.76 -16.81 -1.36
N ILE A 131 -5.78 -15.96 -1.44
CA ILE A 131 -5.73 -14.74 -2.24
C ILE A 131 -4.68 -13.81 -1.56
N GLY A 132 -3.70 -13.29 -2.32
CA GLY A 132 -2.59 -12.48 -1.76
C GLY A 132 -1.18 -13.06 -1.88
N GLU A 133 -1.01 -14.29 -2.39
CA GLU A 133 0.28 -14.96 -2.64
C GLU A 133 1.26 -14.12 -3.51
N LYS A 134 0.76 -13.17 -4.31
CA LYS A 134 1.53 -12.39 -5.29
C LYS A 134 2.06 -11.04 -4.79
N GLY A 135 1.76 -10.63 -3.55
CA GLY A 135 2.20 -9.31 -3.02
C GLY A 135 1.47 -8.12 -3.67
N THR A 136 0.31 -8.38 -4.28
CA THR A 136 -0.53 -7.40 -5.00
C THR A 136 -1.86 -7.11 -4.29
N GLY A 137 -2.17 -7.79 -3.18
CA GLY A 137 -3.50 -7.77 -2.57
C GLY A 137 -3.98 -6.36 -2.19
N PHE A 138 -3.20 -5.62 -1.40
CA PHE A 138 -3.51 -4.22 -1.09
C PHE A 138 -3.61 -3.34 -2.36
N LYS A 139 -2.78 -3.58 -3.37
CA LYS A 139 -2.72 -2.75 -4.59
C LYS A 139 -3.98 -2.87 -5.46
N SER A 140 -4.82 -3.89 -5.22
CA SER A 140 -6.12 -4.04 -5.88
C SER A 140 -7.06 -2.84 -5.68
N VAL A 141 -6.88 -2.06 -4.61
CA VAL A 141 -7.66 -0.82 -4.36
C VAL A 141 -7.49 0.20 -5.49
N PHE A 142 -6.36 0.18 -6.21
CA PHE A 142 -6.13 1.08 -7.34
C PHE A 142 -6.95 0.73 -8.59
N MET A 143 -7.66 -0.40 -8.59
CA MET A 143 -8.67 -0.67 -9.62
C MET A 143 -9.91 0.22 -9.49
N VAL A 144 -10.16 0.76 -8.29
CA VAL A 144 -11.36 1.56 -7.98
C VAL A 144 -11.03 2.96 -7.47
N ALA A 145 -9.77 3.26 -7.16
CA ALA A 145 -9.31 4.55 -6.67
C ALA A 145 -8.02 5.00 -7.36
N TRP A 146 -7.93 6.28 -7.69
CA TRP A 146 -6.70 6.88 -8.23
C TRP A 146 -5.71 7.27 -7.11
N LYS A 147 -6.19 7.38 -5.85
CA LYS A 147 -5.40 7.73 -4.67
C LYS A 147 -5.93 6.99 -3.45
N VAL A 148 -5.01 6.56 -2.58
CA VAL A 148 -5.28 5.90 -1.30
C VAL A 148 -4.60 6.66 -0.18
N HIS A 149 -5.21 6.69 0.99
CA HIS A 149 -4.66 7.29 2.20
C HIS A 149 -4.81 6.29 3.35
N ILE A 150 -3.70 6.02 4.04
CA ILE A 150 -3.65 5.18 5.24
C ILE A 150 -3.33 6.11 6.42
N GLN A 151 -4.05 5.94 7.54
CA GLN A 151 -3.94 6.78 8.73
C GLN A 151 -3.18 6.10 9.86
#